data_AF-A0A0M4M519-F1
#
_entry.id   AF-A0A0M4M519-F1
#
_cell.length_a   1.000
_cell.length_b   1.000
_cell.length_c   1.000
_cell.angle_alpha   90.00
_cell.angle_beta   90.00
_cell.angle_gamma   90.00
#
_symmetry.space_group_name_H-M   'P 1'
#
loop_
_entity.id
_entity.type
_entity.pdbx_description
1 polymer ?
#
loop_
_entity_poly.entity_id
_entity_poly.type
_entity_poly.pdbx_seq_one_letter_code
_entity_poly.pdbx_strand_id
1 'polypeptide(L)'
;MSLPFLVRGTAAVACAALATTAVLAPAQAALAGSPAPASSFGTLVRIPLSPAIPSTDDIAKAKKSEAATAAESAKIDALIGTANDRLQGSMAGTIAANNDYTNALVALDQRRTEAGTAKAKADAAAKEYKTAKAQLGQLAGTMYKNGGLNPSVQAFLGSSSADDTMYQASTLMALSSERANTFDSASAASSTSAALQAQAVAAQQAADKAAQTAQDSKRAAQAATDAFAAAVKENQAQRGVLIQQLATLHDTTTALEGARVDGLEQQAREAALAQQIKDSAAAPAPVVPAAVNPVSPVAPTNPGNTGNTGNGNTTPAQPPVVAPAPPVVVQPPVIAPPVVKPPVVKPPVVKPPVVTPPVVAPPVVTPPVVAPPSGSYINVMVNFAKAQSGLPYQWGGTGNPYYDCSGLVMKAFASAGISVPRTGTDQFWSAPTRVPLSQMRYGDLLVFDESAPGSGQFGHIAIYVGNDQVVQALAPGFPTGVYSISGMLQAGMTLYPYAARY
;
A
#
# COMPACT_ATOMS: atom_id res chain seq x y z
N MET A 1 41.42 43.10 7.95
CA MET A 1 41.97 43.23 6.58
C MET A 1 41.09 42.37 5.68
N SER A 2 39.93 42.78 5.18
CA SER A 2 39.34 44.11 4.88
C SER A 2 39.69 44.69 3.51
N LEU A 3 38.66 44.73 2.65
CA LEU A 3 38.45 45.57 1.46
C LEU A 3 39.14 45.16 0.13
N PRO A 4 38.54 45.54 -1.03
CA PRO A 4 38.35 44.59 -2.14
C PRO A 4 38.77 45.14 -3.53
N PHE A 5 38.29 44.50 -4.61
CA PHE A 5 38.15 45.17 -5.90
C PHE A 5 36.76 44.94 -6.54
N LEU A 6 36.32 45.89 -7.36
CA LEU A 6 34.95 45.98 -7.89
C LEU A 6 34.97 46.64 -9.28
N VAL A 7 34.28 46.06 -10.26
CA VAL A 7 34.04 46.66 -11.58
C VAL A 7 32.59 46.39 -12.00
N ARG A 8 31.94 47.41 -12.58
CA ARG A 8 30.57 47.37 -13.12
C ARG A 8 30.58 47.28 -14.64
N GLY A 9 29.51 46.74 -15.24
CA GLY A 9 29.17 46.88 -16.66
C GLY A 9 27.66 46.67 -16.87
N THR A 10 26.99 47.58 -17.58
CA THR A 10 25.51 47.65 -17.69
C THR A 10 25.06 48.18 -19.05
N ALA A 11 23.74 48.10 -19.33
CA ALA A 11 23.03 48.36 -20.60
C ALA A 11 23.08 47.18 -21.60
N ALA A 12 21.99 46.62 -22.15
CA ALA A 12 20.56 46.96 -22.24
C ALA A 12 20.14 48.02 -23.29
N VAL A 13 19.51 47.53 -24.37
CA VAL A 13 18.65 48.22 -25.35
C VAL A 13 17.52 47.23 -25.74
N ALA A 14 16.34 47.71 -26.16
CA ALA A 14 15.13 46.90 -26.38
C ALA A 14 14.27 47.40 -27.57
N CYS A 15 13.19 46.66 -27.88
CA CYS A 15 12.09 47.00 -28.83
C CYS A 15 12.49 47.00 -30.33
N ALA A 16 11.61 46.75 -31.33
CA ALA A 16 10.23 46.25 -31.45
C ALA A 16 10.11 45.52 -32.85
N ALA A 17 8.98 45.08 -33.44
CA ALA A 17 7.54 45.30 -33.23
C ALA A 17 6.68 44.12 -33.79
N LEU A 18 5.35 44.27 -33.81
CA LEU A 18 4.37 43.24 -34.24
C LEU A 18 3.87 43.44 -35.69
N ALA A 19 3.36 42.37 -36.31
CA ALA A 19 2.22 42.43 -37.25
C ALA A 19 1.50 41.06 -37.38
N THR A 20 0.19 41.08 -37.64
CA THR A 20 -0.74 39.93 -37.66
C THR A 20 -1.15 39.48 -39.07
N THR A 21 -1.48 38.19 -39.26
CA THR A 21 -2.65 37.60 -39.98
C THR A 21 -2.37 36.12 -40.34
N ALA A 22 -3.29 35.30 -40.87
CA ALA A 22 -4.62 34.88 -40.39
C ALA A 22 -5.20 33.80 -41.34
N VAL A 23 -5.64 32.65 -40.80
CA VAL A 23 -6.57 31.65 -41.40
C VAL A 23 -6.24 31.06 -42.80
N LEU A 24 -5.98 29.74 -42.87
CA LEU A 24 -6.67 28.82 -43.80
C LEU A 24 -6.43 27.33 -43.49
N ALA A 25 -7.50 26.54 -43.62
CA ALA A 25 -7.62 25.08 -43.64
C ALA A 25 -8.83 24.77 -44.57
N PRO A 26 -9.05 23.56 -45.15
CA PRO A 26 -8.77 22.23 -44.58
C PRO A 26 -8.32 21.11 -45.56
N ALA A 27 -8.07 19.90 -45.03
CA ALA A 27 -8.27 18.60 -45.68
C ALA A 27 -8.35 17.48 -44.61
N GLN A 28 -8.93 16.30 -44.92
CA GLN A 28 -9.25 15.25 -43.93
C GLN A 28 -8.87 13.82 -44.39
N ALA A 29 -8.27 13.03 -43.48
CA ALA A 29 -8.26 11.55 -43.39
C ALA A 29 -7.53 11.20 -42.06
N ALA A 30 -7.97 10.35 -41.11
CA ALA A 30 -8.74 9.09 -41.08
C ALA A 30 -8.01 7.92 -41.78
N LEU A 31 -7.75 6.74 -41.21
CA LEU A 31 -7.97 6.08 -39.89
C LEU A 31 -6.96 4.89 -39.82
N ALA A 32 -6.52 4.26 -38.72
CA ALA A 32 -6.74 4.34 -37.26
C ALA A 32 -5.43 3.83 -36.54
N GLY A 33 -5.33 3.44 -35.26
CA GLY A 33 -6.31 3.39 -34.17
C GLY A 33 -5.80 2.76 -32.86
N SER A 34 -6.40 3.21 -31.74
CA SER A 34 -6.53 2.48 -30.45
C SER A 34 -5.25 2.35 -29.57
N PRO A 35 -5.39 2.25 -28.23
CA PRO A 35 -5.33 3.50 -27.45
C PRO A 35 -4.39 3.47 -26.23
N ALA A 36 -3.85 4.63 -25.87
CA ALA A 36 -3.32 4.83 -24.53
C ALA A 36 -4.49 4.84 -23.51
N PRO A 37 -4.34 4.25 -22.31
CA PRO A 37 -5.32 4.40 -21.25
C PRO A 37 -5.30 5.86 -20.78
N ALA A 38 -6.28 6.65 -21.22
CA ALA A 38 -6.56 7.92 -20.61
C ALA A 38 -7.03 7.65 -19.17
N SER A 39 -6.12 7.83 -18.20
CA SER A 39 -6.47 7.79 -16.79
C SER A 39 -7.65 8.74 -16.59
N SER A 40 -8.79 8.19 -16.18
CA SER A 40 -10.00 8.96 -15.95
C SER A 40 -9.74 9.94 -14.81
N PHE A 41 -9.43 11.19 -15.17
CA PHE A 41 -9.69 12.31 -14.28
C PHE A 41 -11.16 12.19 -13.90
N GLY A 42 -11.41 11.76 -12.66
CA GLY A 42 -12.75 11.68 -12.14
C GLY A 42 -13.35 13.06 -12.25
N THR A 43 -14.32 13.23 -13.17
CA THR A 43 -15.13 14.44 -13.24
C THR A 43 -15.56 14.75 -11.82
N LEU A 44 -15.27 15.96 -11.33
CA LEU A 44 -15.82 16.42 -10.06
C LEU A 44 -17.33 16.54 -10.23
N VAL A 45 -18.01 15.41 -10.02
CA VAL A 45 -19.46 15.32 -9.95
C VAL A 45 -19.85 16.17 -8.75
N ARG A 46 -20.20 17.42 -9.04
CA ARG A 46 -20.97 18.25 -8.12
C ARG A 46 -22.30 17.54 -7.93
N ILE A 47 -22.35 16.67 -6.93
CA ILE A 47 -23.57 15.98 -6.51
C ILE A 47 -24.64 17.07 -6.33
N PRO A 48 -25.87 16.89 -6.86
CA PRO A 48 -26.87 17.94 -6.87
C PRO A 48 -27.22 18.46 -5.47
N LEU A 49 -27.92 19.61 -5.46
CA LEU A 49 -28.32 20.34 -4.26
C LEU A 49 -28.81 19.40 -3.14
N SER A 50 -28.53 19.81 -1.90
CA SER A 50 -29.09 19.18 -0.70
C SER A 50 -30.59 18.96 -0.88
N PRO A 51 -31.12 17.75 -0.57
CA PRO A 51 -32.54 17.45 -0.75
C PRO A 51 -33.39 18.43 0.07
N ALA A 52 -34.54 18.84 -0.49
CA ALA A 52 -35.35 19.89 0.10
C ALA A 52 -35.85 19.50 1.50
N ILE A 53 -35.35 20.20 2.52
CA ILE A 53 -35.82 20.10 3.90
C ILE A 53 -37.31 20.50 3.93
N PRO A 54 -38.19 19.75 4.64
CA PRO A 54 -39.61 20.07 4.73
C PRO A 54 -39.87 21.50 5.21
N SER A 55 -40.94 22.14 4.71
CA SER A 55 -41.30 23.48 5.15
C SER A 55 -42.07 23.45 6.49
N THR A 56 -42.09 24.57 7.21
CA THR A 56 -42.91 24.73 8.42
C THR A 56 -44.40 24.47 8.15
N ASP A 57 -44.87 24.80 6.96
CA ASP A 57 -46.25 24.57 6.53
C ASP A 57 -46.54 23.08 6.31
N ASP A 58 -45.54 22.29 5.90
CA ASP A 58 -45.70 20.84 5.72
C ASP A 58 -45.75 20.13 7.07
N ILE A 59 -44.91 20.53 8.04
CA ILE A 59 -45.02 20.10 9.44
C ILE A 59 -46.40 20.45 10.03
N ALA A 60 -46.89 21.67 9.78
CA ALA A 60 -48.21 22.14 10.24
C ALA A 60 -49.40 21.47 9.53
N LYS A 61 -49.21 20.91 8.32
CA LYS A 61 -50.18 20.02 7.65
C LYS A 61 -50.11 18.61 8.23
N ALA A 62 -48.91 18.06 8.42
CA ALA A 62 -48.68 16.70 8.90
C ALA A 62 -49.35 16.46 10.27
N LYS A 63 -49.21 17.41 11.21
CA LYS A 63 -49.86 17.37 12.54
C LYS A 63 -51.39 17.23 12.54
N LYS A 64 -52.07 17.39 11.40
CA LYS A 64 -53.53 17.24 11.29
C LYS A 64 -53.96 15.78 11.11
N SER A 65 -53.03 14.83 11.00
CA SER A 65 -53.30 13.40 10.93
C SER A 65 -52.10 12.60 11.45
N GLU A 66 -52.35 11.60 12.30
CA GLU A 66 -51.33 10.68 12.82
C GLU A 66 -50.58 9.96 11.68
N ALA A 67 -51.29 9.56 10.62
CA ALA A 67 -50.68 8.93 9.45
C ALA A 67 -49.81 9.90 8.63
N ALA A 68 -50.17 11.18 8.55
CA ALA A 68 -49.36 12.20 7.87
C ALA A 68 -48.15 12.63 8.72
N THR A 69 -48.31 12.65 10.05
CA THR A 69 -47.24 12.82 11.04
C THR A 69 -46.20 11.72 10.84
N ALA A 70 -46.59 10.43 10.91
CA ALA A 70 -45.68 9.30 10.72
C ALA A 70 -44.99 9.28 9.34
N ALA A 71 -45.69 9.66 8.27
CA ALA A 71 -45.11 9.74 6.93
C ALA A 71 -44.04 10.82 6.81
N GLU A 72 -44.25 11.98 7.43
CA GLU A 72 -43.28 13.09 7.42
C GLU A 72 -42.11 12.80 8.39
N SER A 73 -42.34 12.13 9.53
CA SER A 73 -41.25 11.59 10.38
C SER A 73 -40.32 10.67 9.59
N ALA A 74 -40.87 9.69 8.87
CA ALA A 74 -40.08 8.73 8.09
C ALA A 74 -39.29 9.41 6.96
N LYS A 75 -39.86 10.47 6.37
CA LYS A 75 -39.18 11.32 5.37
C LYS A 75 -38.02 12.12 5.99
N ILE A 76 -38.18 12.65 7.20
CA ILE A 76 -37.08 13.35 7.91
C ILE A 76 -35.99 12.37 8.35
N ASP A 77 -36.34 11.22 8.93
CA ASP A 77 -35.38 10.16 9.28
C ASP A 77 -34.58 9.70 8.02
N ALA A 78 -35.22 9.59 6.85
CA ALA A 78 -34.56 9.28 5.58
C ALA A 78 -33.66 10.42 5.03
N LEU A 79 -33.99 11.69 5.31
CA LEU A 79 -33.12 12.82 5.00
C LEU A 79 -31.87 12.83 5.88
N ILE A 80 -31.99 12.49 7.17
CA ILE A 80 -30.84 12.32 8.08
C ILE A 80 -29.94 11.18 7.57
N GLY A 81 -30.52 10.04 7.19
CA GLY A 81 -29.78 8.94 6.53
C GLY A 81 -29.02 9.42 5.29
N THR A 82 -29.71 10.08 4.35
CA THR A 82 -29.10 10.60 3.11
C THR A 82 -27.98 11.61 3.38
N ALA A 83 -28.10 12.45 4.42
CA ALA A 83 -27.07 13.40 4.82
C ALA A 83 -25.85 12.70 5.45
N ASN A 84 -26.07 11.59 6.17
CA ASN A 84 -25.01 10.74 6.70
C ASN A 84 -24.29 9.99 5.56
N ASP A 85 -25.01 9.42 4.60
CA ASP A 85 -24.43 8.70 3.45
C ASP A 85 -23.53 9.60 2.56
N ARG A 86 -23.84 10.90 2.50
CA ARG A 86 -22.98 11.91 1.85
C ARG A 86 -21.70 12.19 2.65
N LEU A 87 -21.81 12.27 3.97
CA LEU A 87 -20.66 12.44 4.87
C LEU A 87 -19.73 11.22 4.81
N GLN A 88 -20.32 10.02 4.81
CA GLN A 88 -19.67 8.72 4.61
C GLN A 88 -18.82 8.70 3.33
N GLY A 89 -19.43 8.96 2.16
CA GLY A 89 -18.73 8.97 0.87
C GLY A 89 -17.57 9.98 0.82
N SER A 90 -17.72 11.13 1.48
CA SER A 90 -16.65 12.11 1.58
C SER A 90 -15.49 11.67 2.48
N MET A 91 -15.73 10.85 3.51
CA MET A 91 -14.66 10.30 4.34
C MET A 91 -13.92 9.17 3.62
N ALA A 92 -14.65 8.24 2.99
CA ALA A 92 -14.07 7.18 2.16
C ALA A 92 -13.18 7.75 1.04
N GLY A 93 -13.64 8.82 0.35
CA GLY A 93 -12.83 9.54 -0.63
C GLY A 93 -11.59 10.22 -0.04
N THR A 94 -11.67 10.73 1.20
CA THR A 94 -10.52 11.30 1.92
C THR A 94 -9.50 10.24 2.28
N ILE A 95 -9.96 9.06 2.71
CA ILE A 95 -9.12 7.91 3.00
C ILE A 95 -8.42 7.45 1.72
N ALA A 96 -9.15 7.16 0.64
CA ALA A 96 -8.59 6.72 -0.63
C ALA A 96 -7.51 7.69 -1.18
N ALA A 97 -7.85 8.99 -1.31
CA ALA A 97 -6.92 9.99 -1.83
C ALA A 97 -5.67 10.20 -0.95
N ASN A 98 -5.78 9.98 0.36
CA ASN A 98 -4.61 9.90 1.23
C ASN A 98 -3.74 8.68 0.85
N ASN A 99 -4.29 7.47 0.75
CA ASN A 99 -3.51 6.24 0.47
C ASN A 99 -2.74 6.30 -0.84
N ASP A 100 -3.33 6.86 -1.89
CA ASP A 100 -2.64 7.12 -3.16
C ASP A 100 -1.35 7.95 -2.98
N TYR A 101 -1.26 8.77 -1.93
CA TYR A 101 -0.06 9.52 -1.57
C TYR A 101 0.97 8.69 -0.78
N THR A 102 0.61 7.79 0.15
CA THR A 102 1.62 6.87 0.74
C THR A 102 2.11 5.85 -0.29
N ASN A 103 1.23 5.31 -1.11
CA ASN A 103 1.61 4.40 -2.20
C ASN A 103 2.57 5.11 -3.17
N ALA A 104 2.31 6.38 -3.52
CA ALA A 104 3.24 7.21 -4.30
C ALA A 104 4.55 7.55 -3.55
N LEU A 105 4.54 7.75 -2.22
CA LEU A 105 5.74 7.97 -1.42
C LEU A 105 6.63 6.72 -1.33
N VAL A 106 6.05 5.54 -1.15
CA VAL A 106 6.79 4.26 -1.14
C VAL A 106 7.34 3.95 -2.53
N ALA A 107 6.54 4.16 -3.59
CA ALA A 107 7.02 4.06 -4.96
C ALA A 107 8.16 5.05 -5.25
N LEU A 108 8.08 6.29 -4.75
CA LEU A 108 9.14 7.30 -4.87
C LEU A 108 10.42 6.87 -4.16
N ASP A 109 10.34 6.34 -2.94
CA ASP A 109 11.51 5.88 -2.18
C ASP A 109 12.18 4.68 -2.86
N GLN A 110 11.38 3.71 -3.34
CA GLN A 110 11.87 2.61 -4.15
C GLN A 110 12.56 3.12 -5.43
N ARG A 111 11.92 3.99 -6.22
CA ARG A 111 12.53 4.50 -7.46
C ARG A 111 13.80 5.33 -7.20
N ARG A 112 13.88 6.06 -6.09
CA ARG A 112 15.13 6.75 -5.67
C ARG A 112 16.23 5.76 -5.32
N THR A 113 15.91 4.68 -4.62
CA THR A 113 16.86 3.60 -4.29
C THR A 113 17.34 2.87 -5.56
N GLU A 114 16.44 2.59 -6.50
CA GLU A 114 16.77 2.04 -7.82
C GLU A 114 17.64 3.00 -8.65
N ALA A 115 17.31 4.29 -8.69
CA ALA A 115 18.09 5.32 -9.40
C ALA A 115 19.50 5.50 -8.81
N GLY A 116 19.62 5.55 -7.48
CA GLY A 116 20.93 5.56 -6.80
C GLY A 116 21.77 4.33 -7.11
N THR A 117 21.15 3.15 -7.11
CA THR A 117 21.80 1.87 -7.46
C THR A 117 22.24 1.84 -8.93
N ALA A 118 21.38 2.29 -9.85
CA ALA A 118 21.70 2.36 -11.27
C ALA A 118 22.82 3.38 -11.56
N LYS A 119 22.80 4.55 -10.90
CA LYS A 119 23.88 5.54 -10.97
C LYS A 119 25.21 4.98 -10.45
N ALA A 120 25.22 4.29 -9.31
CA ALA A 120 26.45 3.68 -8.79
C ALA A 120 27.07 2.67 -9.79
N LYS A 121 26.25 1.89 -10.49
CA LYS A 121 26.70 0.98 -11.56
C LYS A 121 27.23 1.73 -12.78
N ALA A 122 26.57 2.80 -13.21
CA ALA A 122 27.02 3.64 -14.32
C ALA A 122 28.37 4.34 -14.02
N ASP A 123 28.51 4.91 -12.82
CA ASP A 123 29.75 5.56 -12.37
C ASP A 123 30.92 4.57 -12.31
N ALA A 124 30.67 3.31 -11.88
CA ALA A 124 31.65 2.24 -11.88
C ALA A 124 32.08 1.84 -13.31
N ALA A 125 31.12 1.56 -14.20
CA ALA A 125 31.41 1.18 -15.58
C ALA A 125 32.10 2.31 -16.37
N ALA A 126 31.79 3.58 -16.08
CA ALA A 126 32.50 4.73 -16.65
C ALA A 126 33.97 4.78 -16.20
N LYS A 127 34.28 4.35 -14.98
CA LYS A 127 35.66 4.22 -14.47
C LYS A 127 36.41 3.05 -15.11
N GLU A 128 35.73 1.93 -15.36
CA GLU A 128 36.28 0.78 -16.10
C GLU A 128 36.60 1.15 -17.55
N TYR A 129 35.63 1.74 -18.27
CA TYR A 129 35.84 2.26 -19.62
C TYR A 129 36.99 3.27 -19.69
N LYS A 130 37.09 4.19 -18.72
CA LYS A 130 38.21 5.14 -18.66
C LYS A 130 39.56 4.45 -18.50
N THR A 131 39.62 3.33 -17.77
CA THR A 131 40.83 2.50 -17.61
C THR A 131 41.18 1.78 -18.90
N ALA A 132 40.24 1.06 -19.51
CA ALA A 132 40.46 0.35 -20.77
C ALA A 132 40.84 1.30 -21.92
N LYS A 133 40.23 2.49 -21.98
CA LYS A 133 40.58 3.56 -22.92
C LYS A 133 41.99 4.10 -22.71
N ALA A 134 42.48 4.15 -21.47
CA ALA A 134 43.86 4.54 -21.18
C ALA A 134 44.86 3.46 -21.62
N GLN A 135 44.56 2.18 -21.40
CA GLN A 135 45.37 1.05 -21.88
C GLN A 135 45.44 1.02 -23.42
N LEU A 136 44.30 1.16 -24.10
CA LEU A 136 44.24 1.26 -25.57
C LEU A 136 45.01 2.50 -26.09
N GLY A 137 44.95 3.63 -25.38
CA GLY A 137 45.73 4.83 -25.69
C GLY A 137 47.25 4.63 -25.52
N GLN A 138 47.68 3.91 -24.48
CA GLN A 138 49.09 3.51 -24.29
C GLN A 138 49.57 2.57 -25.39
N LEU A 139 48.74 1.60 -25.79
CA LEU A 139 49.04 0.67 -26.88
C LEU A 139 49.19 1.43 -28.21
N ALA A 140 48.22 2.27 -28.57
CA ALA A 140 48.25 3.09 -29.78
C ALA A 140 49.45 4.06 -29.80
N GLY A 141 49.75 4.72 -28.68
CA GLY A 141 50.93 5.58 -28.54
C GLY A 141 52.26 4.84 -28.67
N THR A 142 52.32 3.57 -28.24
CA THR A 142 53.50 2.70 -28.38
C THR A 142 53.67 2.24 -29.83
N MET A 143 52.58 1.85 -30.50
CA MET A 143 52.59 1.54 -31.95
C MET A 143 53.05 2.75 -32.76
N TYR A 144 52.52 3.95 -32.48
CA TYR A 144 52.87 5.18 -33.21
C TYR A 144 54.35 5.55 -33.05
N LYS A 145 54.87 5.57 -31.81
CA LYS A 145 56.29 5.89 -31.53
C LYS A 145 57.28 4.96 -32.22
N ASN A 146 56.90 3.69 -32.41
CA ASN A 146 57.75 2.68 -33.04
C ASN A 146 57.48 2.53 -34.56
N GLY A 147 56.78 3.48 -35.18
CA GLY A 147 56.52 3.48 -36.63
C GLY A 147 55.60 2.36 -37.11
N GLY A 148 54.72 1.85 -36.24
CA GLY A 148 53.84 0.71 -36.50
C GLY A 148 54.50 -0.66 -36.32
N LEU A 149 55.83 -0.74 -36.39
CA LEU A 149 56.60 -1.94 -36.11
C LEU A 149 56.83 -2.14 -34.60
N ASN A 150 57.07 -3.38 -34.19
CA ASN A 150 57.54 -3.67 -32.84
C ASN A 150 59.07 -3.83 -32.88
N PRO A 151 59.85 -3.31 -31.90
CA PRO A 151 61.24 -3.72 -31.69
C PRO A 151 61.47 -5.24 -31.75
N SER A 152 60.52 -6.08 -31.33
CA SER A 152 60.62 -7.54 -31.48
C SER A 152 60.59 -8.03 -32.95
N VAL A 153 59.99 -7.27 -33.88
CA VAL A 153 60.01 -7.56 -35.32
C VAL A 153 61.35 -7.10 -35.95
N GLN A 154 61.99 -6.05 -35.41
CA GLN A 154 63.37 -5.74 -35.77
C GLN A 154 64.35 -6.82 -35.26
N ALA A 155 64.10 -7.40 -34.09
CA ALA A 155 64.87 -8.56 -33.59
C ALA A 155 64.64 -9.83 -34.44
N PHE A 156 63.40 -10.12 -34.84
CA PHE A 156 63.04 -11.23 -35.74
C PHE A 156 63.82 -11.19 -37.07
N LEU A 157 64.02 -9.99 -37.64
CA LEU A 157 64.81 -9.80 -38.86
C LEU A 157 66.34 -9.95 -38.66
N GLY A 158 66.81 -10.18 -37.43
CA GLY A 158 68.24 -10.29 -37.07
C GLY A 158 68.69 -11.67 -36.56
N SER A 159 67.77 -12.60 -36.30
CA SER A 159 68.09 -13.95 -35.79
C SER A 159 67.98 -15.03 -36.87
N SER A 160 68.99 -15.91 -36.97
CA SER A 160 69.16 -16.85 -38.10
C SER A 160 69.06 -18.34 -37.71
N SER A 161 68.33 -18.68 -36.64
CA SER A 161 68.09 -20.07 -36.22
C SER A 161 66.63 -20.51 -36.38
N ALA A 162 66.41 -21.81 -36.64
CA ALA A 162 65.09 -22.37 -36.91
C ALA A 162 64.20 -22.46 -35.64
N ASP A 163 64.79 -22.81 -34.49
CA ASP A 163 64.06 -22.93 -33.23
C ASP A 163 63.62 -21.55 -32.70
N ASP A 164 64.49 -20.53 -32.81
CA ASP A 164 64.15 -19.15 -32.50
C ASP A 164 62.93 -18.68 -33.32
N THR A 165 62.86 -19.06 -34.60
CA THR A 165 61.78 -18.65 -35.51
C THR A 165 60.40 -19.10 -35.00
N MET A 166 60.28 -20.31 -34.45
CA MET A 166 59.01 -20.84 -33.92
C MET A 166 58.64 -20.20 -32.56
N TYR A 167 59.63 -19.96 -31.70
CA TYR A 167 59.42 -19.24 -30.45
C TYR A 167 58.99 -17.78 -30.69
N GLN A 168 59.61 -17.12 -31.67
CA GLN A 168 59.25 -15.76 -32.06
C GLN A 168 57.87 -15.70 -32.73
N ALA A 169 57.52 -16.66 -33.60
CA ALA A 169 56.20 -16.73 -34.23
C ALA A 169 55.07 -16.90 -33.20
N SER A 170 55.23 -17.82 -32.24
CA SER A 170 54.26 -18.00 -31.15
C SER A 170 54.17 -16.76 -30.23
N THR A 171 55.29 -16.10 -29.95
CA THR A 171 55.33 -14.82 -29.21
C THR A 171 54.59 -13.70 -29.95
N LEU A 172 54.72 -13.63 -31.28
CA LEU A 172 53.99 -12.67 -32.12
C LEU A 172 52.47 -12.96 -32.16
N MET A 173 52.06 -14.24 -32.16
CA MET A 173 50.65 -14.63 -32.05
C MET A 173 50.05 -14.29 -30.67
N ALA A 174 50.78 -14.55 -29.59
CA ALA A 174 50.35 -14.17 -28.24
C ALA A 174 50.17 -12.65 -28.12
N LEU A 175 51.11 -11.86 -28.67
CA LEU A 175 51.01 -10.40 -28.68
C LEU A 175 49.88 -9.88 -29.59
N SER A 176 49.59 -10.52 -30.73
CA SER A 176 48.49 -10.10 -31.60
C SER A 176 47.13 -10.40 -30.97
N SER A 177 47.00 -11.54 -30.28
CA SER A 177 45.82 -11.85 -29.45
C SER A 177 45.65 -10.82 -28.32
N GLU A 178 46.71 -10.50 -27.58
CA GLU A 178 46.61 -9.51 -26.48
C GLU A 178 46.22 -8.10 -26.97
N ARG A 179 46.64 -7.72 -28.18
CA ARG A 179 46.20 -6.48 -28.84
C ARG A 179 44.72 -6.51 -29.21
N ALA A 180 44.21 -7.63 -29.73
CA ALA A 180 42.79 -7.82 -30.00
C ALA A 180 41.99 -7.76 -28.69
N ASN A 181 42.39 -8.53 -27.67
CA ASN A 181 41.79 -8.53 -26.34
C ASN A 181 41.72 -7.11 -25.74
N THR A 182 42.78 -6.30 -25.89
CA THR A 182 42.83 -4.89 -25.44
C THR A 182 41.81 -4.00 -26.18
N PHE A 183 41.63 -4.20 -27.49
CA PHE A 183 40.63 -3.46 -28.26
C PHE A 183 39.19 -3.90 -27.93
N ASP A 184 38.95 -5.21 -27.89
CA ASP A 184 37.63 -5.80 -27.67
C ASP A 184 37.13 -5.52 -26.25
N SER A 185 38.01 -5.61 -25.24
CA SER A 185 37.68 -5.21 -23.86
C SER A 185 37.38 -3.71 -23.74
N ALA A 186 38.09 -2.83 -24.44
CA ALA A 186 37.79 -1.40 -24.47
C ALA A 186 36.47 -1.09 -25.19
N SER A 187 36.15 -1.83 -26.26
CA SER A 187 34.89 -1.75 -27.00
C SER A 187 33.69 -2.23 -26.16
N ALA A 188 33.85 -3.38 -25.49
CA ALA A 188 32.88 -3.93 -24.55
C ALA A 188 32.65 -3.00 -23.35
N ALA A 189 33.72 -2.48 -22.73
CA ALA A 189 33.61 -1.52 -21.63
C ALA A 189 32.93 -0.21 -22.06
N SER A 190 33.21 0.29 -23.28
CA SER A 190 32.51 1.44 -23.85
C SER A 190 31.01 1.19 -24.01
N SER A 191 30.64 -0.01 -24.47
CA SER A 191 29.26 -0.41 -24.72
C SER A 191 28.48 -0.60 -23.41
N THR A 192 29.09 -1.31 -22.44
CA THR A 192 28.55 -1.49 -21.08
C THR A 192 28.41 -0.16 -20.34
N SER A 193 29.40 0.75 -20.44
CA SER A 193 29.32 2.08 -19.84
C SER A 193 28.18 2.91 -20.44
N ALA A 194 28.00 2.89 -21.76
CA ALA A 194 26.89 3.58 -22.43
C ALA A 194 25.52 3.00 -22.02
N ALA A 195 25.38 1.67 -21.98
CA ALA A 195 24.14 1.00 -21.59
C ALA A 195 23.76 1.27 -20.13
N LEU A 196 24.71 1.20 -19.20
CA LEU A 196 24.47 1.50 -17.78
C LEU A 196 24.20 3.00 -17.54
N GLN A 197 24.85 3.89 -18.29
CA GLN A 197 24.55 5.33 -18.25
C GLN A 197 23.12 5.62 -18.73
N ALA A 198 22.65 4.96 -19.79
CA ALA A 198 21.26 5.05 -20.24
C ALA A 198 20.29 4.47 -19.20
N GLN A 199 20.62 3.35 -18.56
CA GLN A 199 19.82 2.77 -17.47
C GLN A 199 19.71 3.73 -16.27
N ALA A 200 20.80 4.40 -15.88
CA ALA A 200 20.80 5.38 -14.80
C ALA A 200 19.92 6.61 -15.12
N VAL A 201 19.95 7.10 -16.37
CA VAL A 201 19.06 8.19 -16.81
C VAL A 201 17.59 7.75 -16.79
N ALA A 202 17.28 6.55 -17.29
CA ALA A 202 15.91 6.03 -17.27
C ALA A 202 15.38 5.80 -15.84
N ALA A 203 16.23 5.30 -14.93
CA ALA A 203 15.89 5.12 -13.53
C ALA A 203 15.67 6.48 -12.81
N GLN A 204 16.49 7.50 -13.10
CA GLN A 204 16.27 8.85 -12.59
C GLN A 204 14.95 9.44 -13.09
N GLN A 205 14.65 9.33 -14.39
CA GLN A 205 13.36 9.77 -14.95
C GLN A 205 12.16 9.05 -14.32
N ALA A 206 12.30 7.77 -13.96
CA ALA A 206 11.27 7.04 -13.22
C ALA A 206 11.10 7.56 -11.78
N ALA A 207 12.19 7.94 -11.10
CA ALA A 207 12.15 8.57 -9.78
C ALA A 207 11.56 9.99 -9.82
N ASP A 208 11.88 10.78 -10.84
CA ASP A 208 11.33 12.12 -11.05
C ASP A 208 9.83 12.06 -11.35
N LYS A 209 9.39 11.10 -12.17
CA LYS A 209 7.97 10.82 -12.42
C LYS A 209 7.24 10.39 -11.14
N ALA A 210 7.83 9.49 -10.34
CA ALA A 210 7.27 9.10 -9.05
C ALA A 210 7.19 10.29 -8.07
N ALA A 211 8.15 11.22 -8.13
CA ALA A 211 8.13 12.42 -7.31
C ALA A 211 6.98 13.36 -7.71
N GLN A 212 6.71 13.50 -9.01
CA GLN A 212 5.56 14.24 -9.51
C GLN A 212 4.25 13.57 -9.06
N THR A 213 4.10 12.26 -9.24
CA THR A 213 2.92 11.51 -8.75
C THR A 213 2.71 11.69 -7.25
N ALA A 214 3.76 11.66 -6.43
CA ALA A 214 3.64 11.93 -4.99
C ALA A 214 3.15 13.36 -4.68
N GLN A 215 3.57 14.38 -5.43
CA GLN A 215 3.05 15.75 -5.27
C GLN A 215 1.60 15.90 -5.78
N ASP A 216 1.21 15.10 -6.77
CA ASP A 216 -0.17 15.10 -7.30
C ASP A 216 -1.13 14.43 -6.33
N SER A 217 -0.80 13.22 -5.86
CA SER A 217 -1.58 12.53 -4.82
C SER A 217 -1.64 13.34 -3.52
N LYS A 218 -0.55 14.03 -3.13
CA LYS A 218 -0.58 14.95 -1.98
C LYS A 218 -1.64 16.04 -2.13
N ARG A 219 -1.73 16.67 -3.31
CA ARG A 219 -2.73 17.72 -3.58
C ARG A 219 -4.15 17.15 -3.59
N ALA A 220 -4.34 15.93 -4.09
CA ALA A 220 -5.62 15.22 -4.01
C ALA A 220 -6.03 14.93 -2.54
N ALA A 221 -5.12 14.40 -1.72
CA ALA A 221 -5.34 14.12 -0.30
C ALA A 221 -5.73 15.38 0.49
N GLN A 222 -5.07 16.51 0.22
CA GLN A 222 -5.42 17.80 0.82
C GLN A 222 -6.81 18.27 0.38
N ALA A 223 -7.11 18.27 -0.92
CA ALA A 223 -8.41 18.69 -1.44
C ALA A 223 -9.57 17.80 -0.96
N ALA A 224 -9.34 16.49 -0.78
CA ALA A 224 -10.33 15.58 -0.21
C ALA A 224 -10.57 15.86 1.29
N THR A 225 -9.50 16.15 2.05
CA THR A 225 -9.59 16.58 3.46
C THR A 225 -10.42 17.87 3.60
N ASP A 226 -10.18 18.87 2.75
CA ASP A 226 -10.94 20.12 2.74
C ASP A 226 -12.42 19.89 2.37
N ALA A 227 -12.70 19.00 1.41
CA ALA A 227 -14.06 18.62 1.02
C ALA A 227 -14.79 17.88 2.16
N PHE A 228 -14.10 17.00 2.90
CA PHE A 228 -14.67 16.34 4.07
C PHE A 228 -14.97 17.32 5.21
N ALA A 229 -14.08 18.26 5.50
CA ALA A 229 -14.34 19.31 6.49
C ALA A 229 -15.59 20.16 6.11
N ALA A 230 -15.82 20.41 4.83
CA ALA A 230 -17.05 21.04 4.34
C ALA A 230 -18.28 20.13 4.50
N ALA A 231 -18.16 18.83 4.20
CA ALA A 231 -19.24 17.85 4.35
C ALA A 231 -19.69 17.67 5.81
N VAL A 232 -18.74 17.64 6.77
CA VAL A 232 -19.03 17.63 8.22
C VAL A 232 -19.88 18.83 8.60
N LYS A 233 -19.47 20.03 8.17
CA LYS A 233 -20.15 21.29 8.52
C LYS A 233 -21.58 21.36 7.94
N GLU A 234 -21.77 20.90 6.70
CA GLU A 234 -23.08 20.85 6.04
C GLU A 234 -24.00 19.82 6.70
N ASN A 235 -23.50 18.60 6.99
CA ASN A 235 -24.26 17.58 7.70
C ASN A 235 -24.70 18.07 9.09
N GLN A 236 -23.81 18.68 9.87
CA GLN A 236 -24.13 19.26 11.18
C GLN A 236 -25.25 20.32 11.10
N ALA A 237 -25.20 21.20 10.11
CA ALA A 237 -26.22 22.22 9.89
C ALA A 237 -27.59 21.62 9.52
N GLN A 238 -27.61 20.64 8.60
CA GLN A 238 -28.84 19.96 8.18
C GLN A 238 -29.45 19.14 9.33
N ARG A 239 -28.64 18.33 10.03
CA ARG A 239 -29.09 17.45 11.11
C ARG A 239 -29.72 18.22 12.27
N GLY A 240 -29.18 19.38 12.62
CA GLY A 240 -29.77 20.27 13.63
C GLY A 240 -31.19 20.73 13.29
N VAL A 241 -31.42 21.14 12.02
CA VAL A 241 -32.75 21.55 11.54
C VAL A 241 -33.71 20.36 11.49
N LEU A 242 -33.27 19.22 10.98
CA LEU A 242 -34.09 18.01 10.84
C LEU A 242 -34.54 17.46 12.22
N ILE A 243 -33.64 17.43 13.21
CA ILE A 243 -34.00 17.06 14.60
C ILE A 243 -34.96 18.08 15.22
N GLN A 244 -34.84 19.38 14.91
CA GLN A 244 -35.80 20.39 15.37
C GLN A 244 -37.19 20.22 14.73
N GLN A 245 -37.26 19.76 13.49
CA GLN A 245 -38.52 19.44 12.82
C GLN A 245 -39.17 18.19 13.41
N LEU A 246 -38.42 17.09 13.61
CA LEU A 246 -38.91 15.91 14.32
C LEU A 246 -39.39 16.25 15.74
N ALA A 247 -38.62 17.03 16.49
CA ALA A 247 -38.98 17.41 17.86
C ALA A 247 -40.28 18.23 17.90
N THR A 248 -40.43 19.16 16.95
CA THR A 248 -41.69 19.89 16.74
C THR A 248 -42.84 18.94 16.40
N LEU A 249 -42.61 17.98 15.52
CA LEU A 249 -43.62 17.09 14.95
C LEU A 249 -44.09 15.98 15.92
N HIS A 250 -43.21 15.48 16.80
CA HIS A 250 -43.52 14.53 17.88
C HIS A 250 -43.91 15.20 19.22
N ASP A 251 -44.04 16.53 19.28
CA ASP A 251 -44.31 17.31 20.51
C ASP A 251 -43.33 17.02 21.67
N THR A 252 -42.05 16.96 21.34
CA THR A 252 -40.94 16.57 22.22
C THR A 252 -39.79 17.59 22.20
N THR A 253 -38.71 17.32 22.94
CA THR A 253 -37.51 18.16 22.94
C THR A 253 -36.48 17.70 21.91
N THR A 254 -35.71 18.63 21.35
CA THR A 254 -34.59 18.32 20.44
C THR A 254 -33.53 17.42 21.06
N ALA A 255 -33.33 17.50 22.38
CA ALA A 255 -32.40 16.63 23.09
C ALA A 255 -32.89 15.17 23.16
N LEU A 256 -34.18 14.96 23.48
CA LEU A 256 -34.75 13.61 23.53
C LEU A 256 -34.89 12.99 22.14
N GLU A 257 -35.29 13.80 21.15
CA GLU A 257 -35.42 13.36 19.77
C GLU A 257 -34.07 13.08 19.11
N GLY A 258 -33.05 13.92 19.38
CA GLY A 258 -31.67 13.64 18.99
C GLY A 258 -31.18 12.31 19.57
N ALA A 259 -31.42 12.07 20.87
CA ALA A 259 -31.08 10.80 21.50
C ALA A 259 -31.85 9.59 20.93
N ARG A 260 -33.11 9.76 20.50
CA ARG A 260 -33.87 8.72 19.76
C ARG A 260 -33.14 8.36 18.47
N VAL A 261 -32.80 9.37 17.66
CA VAL A 261 -32.13 9.17 16.37
C VAL A 261 -30.73 8.58 16.57
N ASP A 262 -29.92 9.13 17.48
CA ASP A 262 -28.58 8.62 17.81
C ASP A 262 -28.60 7.14 18.23
N GLY A 263 -29.58 6.74 19.04
CA GLY A 263 -29.75 5.36 19.52
C GLY A 263 -30.27 4.40 18.45
N LEU A 264 -31.21 4.82 17.61
CA LEU A 264 -31.69 4.01 16.47
C LEU A 264 -30.59 3.83 15.42
N GLU A 265 -29.84 4.89 15.11
CA GLU A 265 -28.63 4.77 14.31
C GLU A 265 -27.66 3.77 14.97
N GLN A 266 -27.39 3.86 16.28
CA GLN A 266 -26.48 2.94 16.96
C GLN A 266 -26.91 1.48 16.83
N GLN A 267 -28.18 1.19 17.06
CA GLN A 267 -28.71 -0.16 16.93
C GLN A 267 -28.57 -0.69 15.48
N ALA A 268 -28.78 0.16 14.48
CA ALA A 268 -28.57 -0.20 13.07
C ALA A 268 -27.09 -0.45 12.74
N ARG A 269 -26.18 0.40 13.26
CA ARG A 269 -24.72 0.25 13.10
C ARG A 269 -24.21 -1.07 13.69
N GLU A 270 -24.60 -1.36 14.93
CA GLU A 270 -24.22 -2.59 15.63
C GLU A 270 -24.81 -3.84 14.96
N ALA A 271 -26.06 -3.78 14.48
CA ALA A 271 -26.68 -4.87 13.73
C ALA A 271 -25.96 -5.15 12.40
N ALA A 272 -25.56 -4.10 11.67
CA ALA A 272 -24.81 -4.22 10.42
C ALA A 272 -23.43 -4.87 10.64
N LEU A 273 -22.66 -4.41 11.63
CA LEU A 273 -21.39 -5.04 12.00
C LEU A 273 -21.59 -6.48 12.47
N ALA A 274 -22.57 -6.74 13.34
CA ALA A 274 -22.87 -8.09 13.82
C ALA A 274 -23.29 -9.04 12.69
N GLN A 275 -23.88 -8.52 11.60
CA GLN A 275 -24.16 -9.29 10.41
C GLN A 275 -22.88 -9.57 9.60
N GLN A 276 -22.08 -8.54 9.31
CA GLN A 276 -20.80 -8.68 8.63
C GLN A 276 -19.82 -9.64 9.34
N ILE A 277 -19.81 -9.63 10.67
CA ILE A 277 -19.03 -10.58 11.48
C ILE A 277 -19.50 -12.03 11.26
N LYS A 278 -20.80 -12.30 11.11
CA LYS A 278 -21.29 -13.66 10.76
C LYS A 278 -20.88 -14.03 9.34
N ASP A 279 -21.11 -13.13 8.39
CA ASP A 279 -20.88 -13.39 6.96
C ASP A 279 -19.39 -13.64 6.66
N SER A 280 -18.48 -13.02 7.45
CA SER A 280 -17.05 -13.33 7.42
C SER A 280 -16.71 -14.82 7.61
N ALA A 281 -17.51 -15.56 8.39
CA ALA A 281 -17.28 -16.99 8.64
C ALA A 281 -17.60 -17.87 7.42
N ALA A 282 -18.40 -17.37 6.47
CA ALA A 282 -18.76 -18.03 5.22
C ALA A 282 -17.98 -17.50 4.00
N ALA A 283 -17.24 -16.40 4.16
CA ALA A 283 -16.37 -15.87 3.12
C ALA A 283 -15.23 -16.86 2.78
N PRO A 284 -14.75 -16.90 1.52
CA PRO A 284 -13.58 -17.68 1.16
C PRO A 284 -12.30 -17.04 1.74
N ALA A 285 -11.33 -17.87 2.10
CA ALA A 285 -10.06 -17.39 2.65
C ALA A 285 -9.31 -16.48 1.65
N PRO A 286 -8.73 -15.35 2.12
CA PRO A 286 -8.13 -14.35 1.24
C PRO A 286 -6.80 -14.86 0.69
N VAL A 287 -6.72 -14.99 -0.63
CA VAL A 287 -5.46 -15.21 -1.35
C VAL A 287 -4.77 -13.88 -1.59
N VAL A 288 -3.44 -13.86 -1.49
CA VAL A 288 -2.64 -12.68 -1.84
C VAL A 288 -2.86 -12.38 -3.33
N PRO A 289 -3.29 -11.17 -3.72
CA PRO A 289 -3.38 -10.80 -5.13
C PRO A 289 -2.03 -10.99 -5.81
N ALA A 290 -2.04 -11.39 -7.08
CA ALA A 290 -0.83 -11.40 -7.87
C ALA A 290 -0.24 -9.98 -7.89
N ALA A 291 1.00 -9.83 -7.42
CA ALA A 291 1.63 -8.52 -7.28
C ALA A 291 1.54 -7.76 -8.61
N VAL A 292 1.04 -6.52 -8.55
CA VAL A 292 0.88 -5.65 -9.73
C VAL A 292 2.28 -5.18 -10.15
N ASN A 293 3.01 -6.08 -10.80
CA ASN A 293 4.42 -5.90 -11.14
C ASN A 293 4.59 -4.58 -11.89
N PRO A 294 5.32 -3.59 -11.33
CA PRO A 294 5.55 -2.34 -12.03
C PRO A 294 6.36 -2.66 -13.28
N VAL A 295 5.79 -2.34 -14.45
CA VAL A 295 6.23 -2.77 -15.80
C VAL A 295 7.70 -3.15 -15.85
N SER A 296 7.98 -4.46 -15.96
CA SER A 296 9.33 -5.01 -16.00
C SER A 296 10.16 -4.22 -17.02
N PRO A 297 11.37 -3.74 -16.66
CA PRO A 297 12.21 -3.04 -17.61
C PRO A 297 12.48 -3.98 -18.78
N VAL A 298 12.21 -3.50 -20.00
CA VAL A 298 12.46 -4.27 -21.23
C VAL A 298 13.92 -4.69 -21.22
N ALA A 299 14.15 -6.00 -21.12
CA ALA A 299 15.50 -6.55 -21.14
C ALA A 299 16.14 -6.18 -22.48
N PRO A 300 17.32 -5.51 -22.50
CA PRO A 300 18.00 -5.19 -23.73
C PRO A 300 18.40 -6.50 -24.42
N THR A 301 17.77 -6.81 -25.55
CA THR A 301 18.07 -7.99 -26.36
C THR A 301 19.50 -7.91 -26.86
N ASN A 302 20.36 -8.82 -26.39
CA ASN A 302 21.78 -8.84 -26.73
C ASN A 302 21.98 -9.32 -28.18
N PRO A 303 22.46 -8.48 -29.12
CA PRO A 303 22.57 -8.84 -30.53
C PRO A 303 23.89 -9.58 -30.78
N GLY A 304 23.93 -10.89 -30.48
CA GLY A 304 25.23 -11.58 -30.41
C GLY A 304 25.24 -13.11 -30.38
N ASN A 305 24.47 -13.81 -31.23
CA ASN A 305 24.95 -15.07 -31.80
C ASN A 305 24.28 -15.39 -33.14
N THR A 306 25.07 -15.78 -34.15
CA THR A 306 24.59 -16.12 -35.50
C THR A 306 25.31 -17.36 -36.02
N GLY A 307 24.57 -18.43 -36.29
CA GLY A 307 25.07 -19.69 -36.82
C GLY A 307 24.81 -20.89 -35.89
N ASN A 308 24.41 -22.06 -36.37
CA ASN A 308 24.03 -22.39 -37.75
C ASN A 308 23.03 -23.57 -37.83
N THR A 309 22.32 -23.64 -38.95
CA THR A 309 21.47 -24.72 -39.50
C THR A 309 21.38 -26.08 -38.76
N GLY A 310 20.15 -26.54 -38.53
CA GLY A 310 19.81 -27.96 -38.31
C GLY A 310 18.30 -28.18 -38.44
N ASN A 311 17.84 -28.89 -39.47
CA ASN A 311 16.42 -29.02 -39.82
C ASN A 311 15.94 -30.48 -39.70
N GLY A 312 14.67 -30.70 -39.32
CA GLY A 312 13.96 -31.94 -39.65
C GLY A 312 13.57 -32.93 -38.53
N ASN A 313 12.42 -32.66 -37.88
CA ASN A 313 11.29 -33.60 -37.72
C ASN A 313 11.38 -34.83 -36.76
N THR A 314 10.19 -35.37 -36.46
CA THR A 314 9.83 -36.67 -35.84
C THR A 314 10.05 -36.91 -34.34
N THR A 315 8.94 -36.82 -33.59
CA THR A 315 8.68 -37.55 -32.34
C THR A 315 8.63 -39.07 -32.60
N PRO A 316 8.97 -39.91 -31.60
CA PRO A 316 7.94 -40.80 -31.06
C PRO A 316 7.90 -40.85 -29.52
N ALA A 317 6.78 -41.32 -28.97
CA ALA A 317 6.54 -41.38 -27.52
C ALA A 317 7.18 -42.60 -26.84
N GLN A 318 7.31 -42.56 -25.50
CA GLN A 318 7.71 -43.68 -24.67
C GLN A 318 6.57 -44.04 -23.67
N PRO A 319 6.24 -45.33 -23.47
CA PRO A 319 5.05 -45.76 -22.70
C PRO A 319 5.29 -45.84 -21.17
N PRO A 320 4.20 -45.88 -20.36
CA PRO A 320 4.28 -46.03 -18.91
C PRO A 320 4.56 -47.47 -18.46
N VAL A 321 5.06 -47.63 -17.22
CA VAL A 321 5.28 -48.94 -16.57
C VAL A 321 4.72 -48.91 -15.13
N VAL A 322 4.20 -50.05 -14.67
CA VAL A 322 3.40 -50.19 -13.44
C VAL A 322 4.21 -50.80 -12.28
N ALA A 323 3.78 -50.54 -11.04
CA ALA A 323 4.38 -51.07 -9.81
C ALA A 323 4.13 -52.59 -9.59
N PRO A 324 4.85 -53.20 -8.63
CA PRO A 324 4.19 -54.14 -7.71
C PRO A 324 4.62 -54.02 -6.23
N ALA A 325 3.82 -54.64 -5.36
CA ALA A 325 4.04 -54.93 -3.93
C ALA A 325 3.11 -56.13 -3.54
N PRO A 326 3.05 -56.67 -2.30
CA PRO A 326 3.95 -56.60 -1.13
C PRO A 326 4.44 -58.04 -0.73
N PRO A 327 4.77 -58.35 0.54
CA PRO A 327 3.88 -59.24 1.34
C PRO A 327 3.80 -58.91 2.87
N VAL A 328 3.20 -59.80 3.67
CA VAL A 328 2.75 -59.66 5.10
C VAL A 328 3.17 -60.88 5.96
N VAL A 329 3.07 -60.96 7.32
CA VAL A 329 2.22 -60.28 8.33
C VAL A 329 3.05 -59.55 9.44
N VAL A 330 2.99 -59.67 10.79
CA VAL A 330 2.36 -60.57 11.81
C VAL A 330 2.11 -59.78 13.14
N GLN A 331 1.14 -60.20 13.96
CA GLN A 331 0.89 -59.85 15.39
C GLN A 331 0.37 -61.12 16.12
N PRO A 332 0.53 -61.34 17.45
CA PRO A 332 -0.02 -60.56 18.60
C PRO A 332 0.92 -60.62 19.87
N PRO A 333 0.51 -60.48 21.17
CA PRO A 333 -0.78 -60.18 21.82
C PRO A 333 -0.76 -59.11 22.96
N VAL A 334 -1.86 -59.01 23.72
CA VAL A 334 -2.22 -57.97 24.72
C VAL A 334 -2.04 -58.42 26.18
N ILE A 335 -1.70 -57.50 27.11
CA ILE A 335 -1.76 -57.69 28.58
C ILE A 335 -2.30 -56.42 29.29
N ALA A 336 -3.14 -56.59 30.33
CA ALA A 336 -3.56 -55.61 31.35
C ALA A 336 -4.22 -56.36 32.54
N PRO A 337 -4.54 -55.75 33.72
CA PRO A 337 -4.12 -54.49 34.34
C PRO A 337 -3.35 -54.77 35.68
N PRO A 338 -3.33 -53.88 36.71
CA PRO A 338 -4.42 -53.83 37.71
C PRO A 338 -4.77 -52.42 38.26
N VAL A 339 -5.70 -52.36 39.23
CA VAL A 339 -6.34 -51.15 39.79
C VAL A 339 -5.97 -50.90 41.26
N VAL A 340 -5.89 -49.64 41.70
CA VAL A 340 -5.83 -49.25 43.14
C VAL A 340 -6.67 -47.99 43.45
N LYS A 341 -7.43 -48.02 44.56
CA LYS A 341 -8.27 -46.94 45.16
C LYS A 341 -8.82 -47.45 46.53
N PRO A 342 -9.37 -46.64 47.48
CA PRO A 342 -9.15 -45.24 47.89
C PRO A 342 -8.34 -45.21 49.25
N PRO A 343 -8.48 -44.29 50.26
CA PRO A 343 -9.65 -43.58 50.86
C PRO A 343 -9.57 -42.03 50.75
N VAL A 344 -10.60 -41.18 50.86
CA VAL A 344 -11.87 -41.09 51.65
C VAL A 344 -11.70 -40.65 53.12
N VAL A 345 -11.93 -39.34 53.39
CA VAL A 345 -12.18 -38.76 54.74
C VAL A 345 -13.17 -37.57 54.64
N LYS A 346 -14.16 -37.49 55.54
CA LYS A 346 -15.17 -36.41 55.73
C LYS A 346 -16.05 -36.73 56.98
N PRO A 347 -16.87 -35.84 57.58
CA PRO A 347 -16.80 -34.38 57.82
C PRO A 347 -16.51 -34.09 59.35
N PRO A 348 -16.80 -32.92 59.97
CA PRO A 348 -18.13 -32.28 60.18
C PRO A 348 -18.18 -30.80 59.69
N VAL A 349 -19.30 -30.16 59.29
CA VAL A 349 -20.72 -30.12 59.70
C VAL A 349 -21.01 -29.26 60.94
N VAL A 350 -21.56 -28.06 60.71
CA VAL A 350 -22.33 -27.21 61.65
C VAL A 350 -23.55 -26.66 60.88
N LYS A 351 -24.68 -26.39 61.54
CA LYS A 351 -25.97 -26.00 60.92
C LYS A 351 -26.33 -24.50 61.13
N PRO A 352 -27.19 -23.88 60.29
CA PRO A 352 -27.52 -22.44 60.31
C PRO A 352 -28.81 -22.12 61.09
N PRO A 353 -29.17 -20.83 61.27
CA PRO A 353 -30.01 -20.07 60.31
C PRO A 353 -29.35 -18.71 59.94
N VAL A 354 -29.93 -17.67 59.30
CA VAL A 354 -31.33 -17.25 59.01
C VAL A 354 -31.49 -16.74 57.55
N VAL A 355 -32.76 -16.58 57.16
CA VAL A 355 -33.39 -16.18 55.89
C VAL A 355 -33.27 -14.68 55.52
N THR A 356 -33.05 -14.38 54.24
CA THR A 356 -33.88 -13.46 53.40
C THR A 356 -33.71 -13.82 51.92
N PRO A 357 -34.79 -13.89 51.09
CA PRO A 357 -34.69 -14.20 49.67
C PRO A 357 -34.75 -12.96 48.76
N PRO A 358 -33.66 -12.54 48.09
CA PRO A 358 -33.73 -11.62 46.96
C PRO A 358 -34.20 -12.34 45.68
N VAL A 359 -34.91 -11.62 44.81
CA VAL A 359 -35.44 -12.15 43.54
C VAL A 359 -34.30 -12.54 42.59
N VAL A 360 -34.34 -13.77 42.05
CA VAL A 360 -33.42 -14.21 41.01
C VAL A 360 -33.86 -13.63 39.67
N ALA A 361 -33.19 -12.58 39.21
CA ALA A 361 -33.19 -12.21 37.80
C ALA A 361 -32.50 -13.33 36.99
N PRO A 362 -32.96 -13.66 35.76
CA PRO A 362 -32.30 -14.66 34.93
C PRO A 362 -30.85 -14.21 34.61
N PRO A 363 -29.88 -15.15 34.59
CA PRO A 363 -28.48 -14.80 34.42
C PRO A 363 -28.23 -14.23 33.01
N VAL A 364 -27.75 -12.98 32.95
CA VAL A 364 -27.16 -12.42 31.74
C VAL A 364 -25.86 -13.18 31.46
N VAL A 365 -25.90 -14.09 30.49
CA VAL A 365 -24.71 -14.85 30.07
C VAL A 365 -23.84 -13.94 29.20
N THR A 366 -23.05 -13.07 29.85
CA THR A 366 -21.99 -12.34 29.15
C THR A 366 -20.96 -13.35 28.61
N PRO A 367 -20.66 -13.36 27.30
CA PRO A 367 -19.61 -14.22 26.77
C PRO A 367 -18.25 -13.83 27.41
N PRO A 368 -17.37 -14.81 27.68
CA PRO A 368 -16.16 -14.56 28.46
C PRO A 368 -15.18 -13.65 27.70
N VAL A 369 -14.94 -12.46 28.26
CA VAL A 369 -13.85 -11.59 27.81
C VAL A 369 -12.52 -12.28 28.12
N VAL A 370 -11.88 -12.84 27.09
CA VAL A 370 -10.53 -13.41 27.22
C VAL A 370 -9.54 -12.26 27.37
N ALA A 371 -9.20 -11.92 28.62
CA ALA A 371 -8.17 -10.94 28.92
C ALA A 371 -6.83 -11.37 28.30
N PRO A 372 -6.13 -10.48 27.56
CA PRO A 372 -4.86 -10.83 26.91
C PRO A 372 -3.76 -11.09 27.96
N PRO A 373 -2.87 -12.10 27.77
CA PRO A 373 -1.86 -12.45 28.75
C PRO A 373 -0.98 -11.27 29.17
N SER A 374 -0.87 -11.04 30.49
CA SER A 374 0.02 -10.06 31.07
C SER A 374 1.47 -10.35 30.65
N GLY A 375 2.13 -9.35 30.04
CA GLY A 375 3.47 -9.50 29.46
C GLY A 375 3.52 -9.91 27.98
N SER A 376 2.39 -10.19 27.32
CA SER A 376 2.36 -10.42 25.87
C SER A 376 2.75 -9.17 25.06
N TYR A 377 3.44 -9.36 23.94
CA TYR A 377 3.80 -8.31 22.98
C TYR A 377 2.56 -7.49 22.54
N ILE A 378 1.40 -8.15 22.44
CA ILE A 378 0.09 -7.56 22.10
C ILE A 378 -0.29 -6.44 23.08
N ASN A 379 -0.05 -6.65 24.38
CA ASN A 379 -0.36 -5.65 25.39
C ASN A 379 0.60 -4.45 25.31
N VAL A 380 1.85 -4.65 24.89
CA VAL A 380 2.80 -3.55 24.67
C VAL A 380 2.36 -2.70 23.48
N MET A 381 2.11 -3.30 22.31
CA MET A 381 1.70 -2.58 21.11
C MET A 381 0.37 -1.84 21.28
N VAL A 382 -0.66 -2.46 21.89
CA VAL A 382 -1.96 -1.82 22.07
C VAL A 382 -1.89 -0.70 23.12
N ASN A 383 -1.11 -0.86 24.19
CA ASN A 383 -0.91 0.20 25.18
C ASN A 383 -0.12 1.37 24.59
N PHE A 384 0.90 1.12 23.76
CA PHE A 384 1.60 2.18 23.01
C PHE A 384 0.64 2.96 22.13
N ALA A 385 -0.17 2.27 21.32
CA ALA A 385 -1.13 2.90 20.41
C ALA A 385 -2.19 3.71 21.17
N LYS A 386 -2.76 3.14 22.26
CA LYS A 386 -3.72 3.85 23.13
C LYS A 386 -3.08 5.08 23.80
N ALA A 387 -1.79 5.02 24.17
CA ALA A 387 -1.06 6.17 24.71
C ALA A 387 -0.80 7.30 23.69
N GLN A 388 -1.03 7.07 22.39
CA GLN A 388 -1.01 8.14 21.38
C GLN A 388 -2.36 8.88 21.25
N SER A 389 -3.37 8.51 22.04
CA SER A 389 -4.71 9.11 21.95
C SER A 389 -4.68 10.63 22.14
N GLY A 390 -5.41 11.37 21.31
CA GLY A 390 -5.42 12.83 21.27
C GLY A 390 -4.35 13.44 20.35
N LEU A 391 -3.34 12.70 19.90
CA LEU A 391 -2.32 13.24 19.00
C LEU A 391 -2.87 13.48 17.58
N PRO A 392 -2.55 14.62 16.94
CA PRO A 392 -3.06 14.95 15.63
C PRO A 392 -2.58 13.95 14.56
N TYR A 393 -3.51 13.54 13.70
CA TYR A 393 -3.17 12.83 12.48
C TYR A 393 -2.32 13.71 11.56
N GLN A 394 -1.31 13.10 10.92
CA GLN A 394 -0.66 13.68 9.76
C GLN A 394 -0.29 12.59 8.77
N TRP A 395 -0.56 12.82 7.48
CA TRP A 395 -0.09 11.91 6.45
C TRP A 395 1.44 11.77 6.44
N GLY A 396 1.92 10.55 6.26
CA GLY A 396 3.33 10.18 6.40
C GLY A 396 3.80 10.03 7.85
N GLY A 397 2.97 10.37 8.85
CA GLY A 397 3.34 10.44 10.26
C GLY A 397 3.76 9.10 10.86
N THR A 398 4.92 9.07 11.52
CA THR A 398 5.53 7.87 12.12
C THR A 398 6.13 8.12 13.51
N GLY A 399 5.63 9.11 14.25
CA GLY A 399 6.10 9.42 15.60
C GLY A 399 5.55 10.72 16.17
N ASN A 400 5.38 10.74 17.50
CA ASN A 400 4.91 11.90 18.28
C ASN A 400 5.52 13.24 17.77
N PRO A 401 4.69 14.25 17.42
CA PRO A 401 3.24 14.34 17.67
C PRO A 401 2.35 13.82 16.53
N TYR A 402 2.90 13.18 15.48
CA TYR A 402 2.19 12.93 14.23
C TYR A 402 2.21 11.46 13.78
N TYR A 403 1.02 10.88 13.55
CA TYR A 403 0.83 9.53 13.02
C TYR A 403 -0.16 9.51 11.86
N ASP A 404 0.03 8.58 10.91
CA ASP A 404 -1.06 8.03 10.10
C ASP A 404 -1.38 6.58 10.51
N CYS A 405 -2.35 5.95 9.85
CA CYS A 405 -2.89 4.64 10.20
C CYS A 405 -1.82 3.55 10.33
N SER A 406 -1.06 3.35 9.26
CA SER A 406 0.00 2.36 9.17
C SER A 406 1.27 2.81 9.90
N GLY A 407 1.50 4.11 10.07
CA GLY A 407 2.55 4.64 10.92
C GLY A 407 2.31 4.39 12.41
N LEU A 408 1.06 4.50 12.89
CA LEU A 408 0.68 4.14 14.25
C LEU A 408 0.88 2.65 14.50
N VAL A 409 0.39 1.80 13.59
CA VAL A 409 0.58 0.34 13.64
C VAL A 409 2.08 -0.01 13.65
N MET A 410 2.86 0.54 12.72
CA MET A 410 4.31 0.29 12.63
C MET A 410 5.04 0.62 13.93
N LYS A 411 4.68 1.73 14.58
CA LYS A 411 5.32 2.16 15.84
C LYS A 411 4.79 1.40 17.06
N ALA A 412 3.53 0.97 17.04
CA ALA A 412 2.97 0.04 18.03
C ALA A 412 3.69 -1.32 18.00
N PHE A 413 3.83 -1.95 16.83
CA PHE A 413 4.61 -3.19 16.67
C PHE A 413 6.09 -3.00 17.04
N ALA A 414 6.72 -1.90 16.62
CA ALA A 414 8.10 -1.61 16.99
C ALA A 414 8.31 -1.41 18.50
N SER A 415 7.33 -0.85 19.22
CA SER A 415 7.37 -0.75 20.68
C SER A 415 7.39 -2.11 21.39
N ALA A 416 6.88 -3.15 20.72
CA ALA A 416 6.87 -4.54 21.15
C ALA A 416 8.01 -5.38 20.53
N GLY A 417 8.97 -4.74 19.84
CA GLY A 417 10.14 -5.38 19.23
C GLY A 417 9.93 -6.02 17.85
N ILE A 418 8.75 -5.83 17.23
CA ILE A 418 8.41 -6.43 15.94
C ILE A 418 8.50 -5.37 14.83
N SER A 419 9.17 -5.71 13.72
CA SER A 419 9.18 -4.88 12.52
C SER A 419 8.05 -5.27 11.57
N VAL A 420 7.34 -4.29 11.02
CA VAL A 420 6.30 -4.49 10.00
C VAL A 420 6.47 -3.46 8.87
N PRO A 421 5.95 -3.70 7.65
CA PRO A 421 6.04 -2.77 6.53
C PRO A 421 5.45 -1.38 6.81
N ARG A 422 5.70 -0.42 5.91
CA ARG A 422 5.24 0.97 6.07
C ARG A 422 3.77 1.21 5.67
N THR A 423 3.19 0.42 4.77
CA THR A 423 1.79 0.60 4.30
C THR A 423 0.83 -0.34 5.02
N GLY A 424 -0.46 0.02 5.09
CA GLY A 424 -1.49 -0.85 5.68
C GLY A 424 -1.73 -2.12 4.87
N THR A 425 -1.72 -2.00 3.54
CA THR A 425 -1.78 -3.13 2.60
C THR A 425 -0.66 -4.14 2.87
N ASP A 426 0.59 -3.69 2.93
CA ASP A 426 1.73 -4.57 3.17
C ASP A 426 1.68 -5.15 4.60
N GLN A 427 1.28 -4.37 5.61
CA GLN A 427 1.08 -4.85 6.99
C GLN A 427 0.01 -5.95 7.09
N PHE A 428 -1.03 -5.92 6.26
CA PHE A 428 -2.00 -7.02 6.18
C PHE A 428 -1.42 -8.24 5.46
N TRP A 429 -0.64 -8.05 4.39
CA TRP A 429 -0.07 -9.15 3.59
C TRP A 429 1.23 -9.76 4.14
N SER A 430 1.96 -9.09 5.03
CA SER A 430 3.11 -9.65 5.75
C SER A 430 2.75 -10.45 7.01
N ALA A 431 1.49 -10.41 7.45
CA ALA A 431 1.03 -11.21 8.58
C ALA A 431 1.16 -12.73 8.32
N PRO A 432 1.55 -13.55 9.31
CA PRO A 432 1.60 -15.01 9.16
C PRO A 432 0.21 -15.65 9.03
N THR A 433 -0.84 -15.03 9.59
CA THR A 433 -2.20 -15.59 9.60
C THR A 433 -3.24 -14.55 9.20
N ARG A 434 -4.29 -14.96 8.47
CA ARG A 434 -5.56 -14.23 8.38
C ARG A 434 -6.66 -15.05 9.05
N VAL A 435 -7.58 -14.37 9.72
CA VAL A 435 -8.77 -14.99 10.32
C VAL A 435 -10.01 -14.23 9.90
N PRO A 436 -11.18 -14.89 9.72
CA PRO A 436 -12.42 -14.16 9.48
C PRO A 436 -12.76 -13.28 10.69
N LEU A 437 -13.51 -12.20 10.51
CA LEU A 437 -13.90 -11.29 11.61
C LEU A 437 -14.59 -12.02 12.78
N SER A 438 -15.34 -13.10 12.51
CA SER A 438 -15.90 -14.02 13.52
C SER A 438 -14.88 -14.63 14.49
N GLN A 439 -13.58 -14.57 14.17
CA GLN A 439 -12.47 -15.07 14.97
C GLN A 439 -11.45 -13.98 15.36
N MET A 440 -11.76 -12.70 15.15
CA MET A 440 -10.87 -11.58 15.48
C MET A 440 -10.70 -11.42 17.00
N ARG A 441 -9.50 -11.03 17.43
CA ARG A 441 -9.07 -10.95 18.84
C ARG A 441 -8.28 -9.68 19.09
N TYR A 442 -8.25 -9.26 20.36
CA TYR A 442 -7.46 -8.12 20.84
C TYR A 442 -6.01 -8.21 20.32
N GLY A 443 -5.56 -7.22 19.56
CA GLY A 443 -4.25 -7.18 18.91
C GLY A 443 -4.24 -7.46 17.40
N ASP A 444 -5.27 -8.10 16.84
CA ASP A 444 -5.37 -8.32 15.39
C ASP A 444 -5.51 -6.99 14.63
N LEU A 445 -5.01 -6.95 13.40
CA LEU A 445 -5.16 -5.81 12.50
C LEU A 445 -6.41 -5.94 11.63
N LEU A 446 -7.28 -4.93 11.69
CA LEU A 446 -8.42 -4.78 10.79
C LEU A 446 -8.05 -3.83 9.66
N VAL A 447 -8.39 -4.21 8.43
CA VAL A 447 -8.24 -3.35 7.25
C VAL A 447 -9.60 -2.98 6.67
N PHE A 448 -9.66 -1.80 6.06
CA PHE A 448 -10.89 -1.21 5.52
C PHE A 448 -10.60 -0.62 4.13
N ASP A 449 -11.67 -0.40 3.36
CA ASP A 449 -11.65 0.31 2.09
C ASP A 449 -10.78 -0.40 1.05
N GLU A 450 -11.16 -1.63 0.72
CA GLU A 450 -10.57 -2.37 -0.39
C GLU A 450 -10.86 -1.65 -1.71
N SER A 451 -9.82 -1.16 -2.39
CA SER A 451 -9.94 -0.18 -3.49
C SER A 451 -10.74 -0.68 -4.69
N ALA A 452 -10.80 -2.00 -4.87
CA ALA A 452 -11.80 -2.72 -5.64
C ALA A 452 -11.95 -4.16 -5.06
N PRO A 453 -13.12 -4.81 -5.17
CA PRO A 453 -13.33 -6.16 -4.61
C PRO A 453 -12.28 -7.17 -5.10
N GLY A 454 -11.55 -7.78 -4.16
CA GLY A 454 -10.48 -8.74 -4.45
C GLY A 454 -9.17 -8.14 -4.96
N SER A 455 -9.01 -6.81 -4.95
CA SER A 455 -7.74 -6.14 -5.27
C SER A 455 -6.68 -6.25 -4.17
N GLY A 456 -7.09 -6.56 -2.94
CA GLY A 456 -6.26 -6.64 -1.75
C GLY A 456 -5.50 -5.37 -1.40
N GLN A 457 -5.90 -4.20 -1.92
CA GLN A 457 -5.31 -2.89 -1.60
C GLN A 457 -6.27 -2.14 -0.68
N PHE A 458 -5.83 -1.80 0.53
CA PHE A 458 -6.70 -1.29 1.59
C PHE A 458 -6.43 0.18 1.93
N GLY A 459 -7.48 0.97 2.09
CA GLY A 459 -7.43 2.38 2.46
C GLY A 459 -7.20 2.64 3.96
N HIS A 460 -7.46 1.70 4.86
CA HIS A 460 -7.16 1.92 6.27
C HIS A 460 -6.70 0.65 6.97
N ILE A 461 -5.93 0.83 8.04
CA ILE A 461 -5.53 -0.22 8.96
C ILE A 461 -5.60 0.27 10.41
N ALA A 462 -6.15 -0.56 11.28
CA ALA A 462 -6.35 -0.26 12.69
C ALA A 462 -6.10 -1.50 13.56
N ILE A 463 -5.77 -1.32 14.83
CA ILE A 463 -5.55 -2.44 15.76
C ILE A 463 -6.85 -2.72 16.53
N TYR A 464 -7.38 -3.93 16.49
CA TYR A 464 -8.58 -4.31 17.24
C TYR A 464 -8.31 -4.37 18.74
N VAL A 465 -9.17 -3.73 19.54
CA VAL A 465 -9.03 -3.62 21.00
C VAL A 465 -10.20 -4.23 21.78
N GLY A 466 -11.01 -5.07 21.12
CA GLY A 466 -12.19 -5.71 21.70
C GLY A 466 -13.45 -4.85 21.56
N ASN A 467 -14.62 -5.39 21.96
CA ASN A 467 -15.86 -4.65 22.21
C ASN A 467 -16.27 -3.63 21.12
N ASP A 468 -16.29 -4.03 19.83
CA ASP A 468 -16.57 -3.12 18.71
C ASP A 468 -15.62 -1.90 18.65
N GLN A 469 -14.36 -2.04 19.08
CA GLN A 469 -13.41 -0.92 19.09
C GLN A 469 -12.07 -1.26 18.45
N VAL A 470 -11.52 -0.28 17.75
CA VAL A 470 -10.13 -0.26 17.26
C VAL A 470 -9.40 0.95 17.83
N VAL A 471 -8.06 0.86 17.92
CA VAL A 471 -7.20 2.04 18.06
C VAL A 471 -6.57 2.37 16.71
N GLN A 472 -6.69 3.63 16.30
CA GLN A 472 -6.36 4.10 14.95
C GLN A 472 -5.84 5.55 14.93
N ALA A 473 -5.27 5.93 13.79
CA ALA A 473 -5.11 7.32 13.35
C ALA A 473 -5.62 7.39 11.89
N LEU A 474 -6.76 8.05 11.66
CA LEU A 474 -7.57 7.85 10.45
C LEU A 474 -7.42 8.91 9.35
N ALA A 475 -7.70 10.18 9.66
CA ALA A 475 -7.68 11.29 8.72
C ALA A 475 -7.46 12.62 9.47
N PRO A 476 -7.02 13.71 8.81
CA PRO A 476 -6.81 15.00 9.47
C PRO A 476 -8.12 15.53 10.08
N GLY A 477 -8.03 16.20 11.22
CA GLY A 477 -9.20 16.64 12.01
C GLY A 477 -9.74 15.58 12.97
N PHE A 478 -9.48 14.29 12.73
CA PHE A 478 -9.64 13.25 13.75
C PHE A 478 -8.32 13.07 14.52
N PRO A 479 -8.33 13.16 15.86
CA PRO A 479 -7.17 12.76 16.64
C PRO A 479 -6.97 11.24 16.55
N THR A 480 -5.73 10.81 16.75
CA THR A 480 -5.41 9.42 17.07
C THR A 480 -6.23 8.99 18.29
N GLY A 481 -6.76 7.76 18.34
CA GLY A 481 -7.58 7.33 19.47
C GLY A 481 -8.28 5.99 19.31
N VAL A 482 -9.14 5.67 20.28
CA VAL A 482 -10.03 4.50 20.25
C VAL A 482 -11.38 4.90 19.67
N TYR A 483 -11.82 4.19 18.64
CA TYR A 483 -13.05 4.46 17.88
C TYR A 483 -13.84 3.16 17.70
N SER A 484 -15.16 3.26 17.56
CA SER A 484 -15.98 2.08 17.29
C SER A 484 -15.93 1.64 15.84
N ILE A 485 -15.93 0.33 15.58
CA ILE A 485 -15.91 -0.22 14.20
C ILE A 485 -17.26 0.09 13.55
N SER A 486 -18.36 -0.16 14.26
CA SER A 486 -19.73 0.23 13.86
C SER A 486 -19.83 1.74 13.53
N GLY A 487 -19.10 2.59 14.26
CA GLY A 487 -19.01 4.04 13.99
C GLY A 487 -18.20 4.36 12.73
N MET A 488 -17.08 3.66 12.51
CA MET A 488 -16.27 3.80 11.29
C MET A 488 -17.01 3.30 10.04
N LEU A 489 -17.79 2.22 10.14
CA LEU A 489 -18.67 1.74 9.07
C LEU A 489 -19.71 2.79 8.68
N GLN A 490 -20.37 3.43 9.66
CA GLN A 490 -21.32 4.52 9.41
C GLN A 490 -20.67 5.88 9.12
N ALA A 491 -19.33 5.92 9.11
CA ALA A 491 -18.55 6.99 8.52
C ALA A 491 -18.05 6.60 7.11
N GLY A 492 -18.58 5.53 6.51
CA GLY A 492 -18.43 5.19 5.09
C GLY A 492 -17.32 4.20 4.80
N MET A 493 -16.63 3.74 5.83
CA MET A 493 -15.54 2.78 5.70
C MET A 493 -16.10 1.38 5.48
N THR A 494 -15.45 0.61 4.63
CA THR A 494 -15.85 -0.76 4.28
C THR A 494 -14.86 -1.74 4.89
N LEU A 495 -15.19 -2.29 6.06
CA LEU A 495 -14.35 -3.28 6.75
C LEU A 495 -14.14 -4.52 5.86
N TYR A 496 -12.92 -5.03 5.78
CA TYR A 496 -12.62 -6.27 5.06
C TYR A 496 -13.05 -7.49 5.88
N PRO A 497 -13.61 -8.57 5.29
CA PRO A 497 -14.10 -9.75 6.03
C PRO A 497 -13.00 -10.56 6.74
N TYR A 498 -11.73 -10.18 6.67
CA TYR A 498 -10.62 -10.83 7.37
C TYR A 498 -9.78 -9.85 8.17
N ALA A 499 -9.36 -10.29 9.35
CA ALA A 499 -8.36 -9.65 10.19
C ALA A 499 -6.98 -10.33 9.98
N ALA A 500 -5.91 -9.54 9.99
CA ALA A 500 -4.54 -10.04 9.96
C ALA A 500 -4.01 -10.26 11.38
N ARG A 501 -3.44 -11.44 11.64
CA ARG A 501 -2.88 -11.85 12.94
C ARG A 501 -1.39 -12.14 12.82
N TYR A 502 -0.64 -11.58 13.77
CA TYR A 502 0.80 -11.73 13.96
C TYR A 502 1.13 -12.75 15.06
#